data_AF-A0A7S0CV11-F1
#
_entry.id   AF-A0A7S0CV11-F1
#
_cell.length_a   1.000
_cell.length_b   1.000
_cell.length_c   1.000
_cell.angle_alpha   90.00
_cell.angle_beta   90.00
_cell.angle_gamma   90.00
#
_symmetry.space_group_name_H-M   'P 1'
#
loop_
_entity.id
_entity.type
_entity.pdbx_description
1 polymer ?
#
loop_
_entity_poly.entity_id
_entity_poly.type
_entity_poly.pdbx_seq_one_letter_code
_entity_poly.pdbx_strand_id
1 'polypeptide(L)'
;GVGAAHASTQAMVPFWDMLNHVSPELASVRLEHDERAASLKMVCVREVRRGSEVFNTYGALGDDELLRRYGFVARANPHGGGAEVTLRELVAAAAKARFVVQGTYDDDASEDGSESESDDFEPPAKAPPTSD
;
A
#
# COMPACT_ATOMS: atom_id res chain seq x y z
N GLY A 1 1.18 -41.07 -3.69
CA GLY A 1 2.58 -40.71 -3.92
C GLY A 1 2.69 -39.21 -3.79
N VAL A 2 3.49 -38.73 -2.85
CA VAL A 2 3.71 -37.29 -2.64
C VAL A 2 4.61 -36.81 -3.76
N GLY A 3 4.10 -35.94 -4.64
CA GLY A 3 4.86 -35.38 -5.75
C GLY A 3 6.06 -34.62 -5.20
N ALA A 4 7.26 -35.00 -5.61
CA ALA A 4 8.47 -34.25 -5.28
C ALA A 4 8.30 -32.82 -5.82
N ALA A 5 8.51 -31.82 -4.97
CA ALA A 5 8.59 -30.44 -5.41
C ALA A 5 9.75 -30.35 -6.42
N HIS A 6 9.44 -30.13 -7.69
CA HIS A 6 10.47 -29.89 -8.69
C HIS A 6 11.20 -28.60 -8.34
N ALA A 7 12.50 -28.70 -8.06
CA ALA A 7 13.36 -27.53 -7.94
C ALA A 7 13.37 -26.81 -9.30
N SER A 8 12.83 -25.58 -9.34
CA SER A 8 12.88 -24.73 -10.53
C SER A 8 14.23 -24.02 -10.60
N THR A 9 14.87 -24.06 -11.77
CA THR A 9 16.11 -23.32 -12.06
C THR A 9 15.82 -22.14 -12.97
N GLN A 10 16.42 -20.98 -12.68
CA GLN A 10 16.40 -19.84 -13.61
C GLN A 10 17.35 -20.10 -14.78
N ALA A 11 16.87 -19.86 -16.00
CA ALA A 11 17.63 -20.05 -17.22
C ALA A 11 17.32 -18.95 -18.24
N MET A 12 18.27 -18.72 -19.15
CA MET A 12 18.04 -17.91 -20.36
C MET A 12 17.27 -18.75 -21.37
N VAL A 13 16.19 -18.19 -21.92
CA VAL A 13 15.38 -18.83 -22.96
C VAL A 13 15.52 -18.00 -24.23
N PRO A 14 16.39 -18.41 -25.18
CA PRO A 14 16.59 -17.68 -26.42
C PRO A 14 15.27 -17.45 -27.16
N PHE A 15 15.17 -16.32 -27.86
CA PHE A 15 13.97 -15.82 -28.56
C PHE A 15 12.84 -15.36 -27.64
N TRP A 16 12.58 -16.06 -26.54
CA TRP A 16 11.60 -15.63 -25.55
C TRP A 16 12.05 -14.38 -24.79
N ASP A 17 13.32 -14.32 -24.44
CA ASP A 17 13.97 -13.21 -23.75
C ASP A 17 13.99 -11.89 -24.56
N MET A 18 13.79 -11.96 -25.88
CA MET A 18 13.68 -10.78 -26.74
C MET A 18 12.32 -10.06 -26.63
N LEU A 19 11.30 -10.70 -26.06
CA LEU A 19 9.96 -10.13 -26.02
C LEU A 19 9.80 -9.14 -24.88
N ASN A 20 9.34 -7.94 -25.24
CA ASN A 20 9.10 -6.86 -24.29
C ASN A 20 7.89 -7.14 -23.38
N HIS A 21 7.89 -6.45 -22.25
CA HIS A 21 6.87 -6.53 -21.22
C HIS A 21 5.63 -5.68 -21.52
N VAL A 22 4.47 -6.23 -21.23
CA VAL A 22 3.24 -5.49 -20.90
C VAL A 22 2.57 -6.12 -19.67
N SER A 23 1.59 -5.42 -19.11
CA SER A 23 0.74 -5.93 -18.03
C SER A 23 0.13 -7.28 -18.41
N PRO A 24 -0.06 -8.19 -17.44
CA PRO A 24 -0.55 -9.54 -17.72
C PRO A 24 -1.82 -9.60 -18.59
N GLU A 25 -2.72 -8.64 -18.40
CA GLU A 25 -4.00 -8.52 -19.13
C GLU A 25 -3.82 -8.13 -20.60
N LEU A 26 -2.64 -7.64 -20.99
CA LEU A 26 -2.29 -7.18 -22.33
C LEU A 26 -1.31 -8.11 -23.06
N ALA A 27 -0.74 -9.11 -22.37
CA ALA A 27 0.27 -10.00 -22.93
C ALA A 27 -0.26 -10.79 -24.13
N SER A 28 0.53 -10.82 -25.21
CA SER A 28 0.15 -11.48 -26.46
C SER A 28 0.49 -12.96 -26.49
N VAL A 29 1.55 -13.34 -25.77
CA VAL A 29 2.04 -14.71 -25.68
C VAL A 29 2.31 -15.11 -24.23
N ARG A 30 2.34 -16.41 -23.98
CA ARG A 30 2.85 -17.03 -22.74
C ARG A 30 3.84 -18.14 -23.05
N LEU A 31 4.73 -18.43 -22.11
CA LEU A 31 5.62 -19.57 -22.19
C LEU A 31 5.05 -20.73 -21.38
N GLU A 32 4.96 -21.90 -22.01
CA GLU A 32 4.54 -23.15 -21.39
C GLU A 32 5.71 -24.14 -21.39
N HIS A 33 5.86 -24.89 -20.31
CA HIS A 33 6.80 -26.01 -20.23
C HIS A 33 6.05 -27.32 -20.49
N ASP A 34 6.42 -28.03 -21.55
CA ASP A 34 5.96 -29.38 -21.82
C ASP A 34 7.02 -30.38 -21.34
N GLU A 35 6.82 -30.87 -20.12
CA GLU A 35 7.71 -31.85 -19.48
C GLU A 35 7.82 -33.16 -20.26
N ARG A 36 6.72 -33.61 -20.90
CA ARG A 36 6.70 -34.90 -21.62
C ARG A 36 7.52 -34.83 -22.90
N ALA A 37 7.44 -33.69 -23.58
CA ALA A 37 8.21 -33.43 -24.79
C ALA A 37 9.58 -32.79 -24.51
N ALA A 38 9.93 -32.54 -23.23
CA ALA A 38 11.12 -31.83 -22.80
C ALA A 38 11.35 -30.51 -23.59
N SER A 39 10.30 -29.71 -23.74
CA SER A 39 10.32 -28.52 -24.60
C SER A 39 9.61 -27.32 -23.97
N LEU A 40 10.01 -26.11 -24.39
CA LEU A 40 9.32 -24.87 -24.07
C LEU A 40 8.49 -24.43 -25.29
N LYS A 41 7.23 -24.06 -25.06
CA LYS A 41 6.29 -23.65 -26.10
C LYS A 41 5.87 -22.21 -25.87
N MET A 42 6.03 -21.37 -26.88
CA MET A 42 5.48 -20.02 -26.90
C MET A 42 4.09 -20.07 -27.52
N VAL A 43 3.07 -19.72 -26.74
CA VAL A 43 1.67 -19.84 -27.14
C VAL A 43 1.04 -18.45 -27.23
N CYS A 44 0.49 -18.10 -28.39
CA CYS A 44 -0.32 -16.89 -28.54
C CYS A 44 -1.62 -17.03 -27.74
N VAL A 45 -1.90 -16.05 -26.88
CA VAL A 45 -3.11 -16.02 -26.04
C VAL A 45 -4.14 -14.98 -26.51
N ARG A 46 -3.80 -14.20 -27.54
CA ARG A 46 -4.70 -13.28 -28.25
C ARG A 46 -4.29 -13.12 -29.71
N GLU A 47 -5.14 -12.50 -30.50
CA GLU A 47 -4.84 -12.14 -31.88
C GLU A 47 -3.75 -11.06 -31.94
N VAL A 48 -2.74 -11.26 -32.79
CA VAL A 48 -1.67 -10.28 -33.05
C VAL A 48 -1.76 -9.85 -34.51
N ARG A 49 -1.97 -8.56 -34.75
CA ARG A 49 -2.05 -8.01 -36.10
C ARG A 49 -0.68 -7.97 -36.77
N ARG A 50 -0.67 -8.12 -38.10
CA ARG A 50 0.56 -8.00 -38.89
C ARG A 50 1.22 -6.64 -38.66
N GLY A 51 2.51 -6.66 -38.34
CA GLY A 51 3.31 -5.46 -38.08
C GLY A 51 3.19 -4.91 -36.66
N SER A 52 2.36 -5.52 -35.80
CA SER A 52 2.33 -5.23 -34.38
C SER A 52 3.41 -6.01 -33.64
N GLU A 53 3.89 -5.43 -32.54
CA GLU A 53 4.83 -6.07 -31.64
C GLU A 53 4.14 -7.22 -30.86
N VAL A 54 4.91 -8.28 -30.60
CA VAL A 54 4.49 -9.40 -29.78
C VAL A 54 4.99 -9.16 -28.37
N PHE A 55 4.07 -9.08 -27.41
CA PHE A 55 4.43 -8.81 -26.02
C PHE A 55 4.34 -10.05 -25.14
N ASN A 56 5.32 -10.20 -24.27
CA ASN A 56 5.29 -11.08 -23.11
C ASN A 56 4.83 -10.28 -21.87
N THR A 57 4.57 -10.96 -20.75
CA THR A 57 4.51 -10.36 -19.42
C THR A 57 5.61 -10.89 -18.53
N TYR A 58 6.16 -10.01 -17.70
CA TYR A 58 7.16 -10.35 -16.67
C TYR A 58 6.50 -10.57 -15.30
N GLY A 59 5.15 -10.53 -15.26
CA GLY A 59 4.34 -10.60 -14.06
C GLY A 59 3.71 -9.26 -13.68
N ALA A 60 2.95 -9.27 -12.59
CA ALA A 60 2.33 -8.08 -11.99
C ALA A 60 3.36 -7.31 -11.14
N LEU A 61 4.28 -6.59 -11.80
CA LEU A 61 5.39 -5.91 -11.15
C LEU A 61 5.15 -4.40 -11.03
N GLY A 62 5.48 -3.84 -9.87
CA GLY A 62 5.50 -2.39 -9.65
C GLY A 62 6.63 -1.68 -10.40
N ASP A 63 6.56 -0.36 -10.47
CA ASP A 63 7.53 0.46 -11.22
C ASP A 63 8.96 0.36 -10.64
N ASP A 64 9.05 0.24 -9.31
CA ASP A 64 10.32 0.05 -8.61
C ASP A 64 10.99 -1.27 -9.00
N GLU A 65 10.20 -2.33 -9.13
CA GLU A 65 10.69 -3.67 -9.47
C GLU A 65 11.02 -3.80 -10.96
N LEU A 66 10.21 -3.20 -11.82
CA LEU A 66 10.52 -3.08 -13.26
C LEU A 66 11.85 -2.34 -13.47
N LEU A 67 12.06 -1.24 -12.75
CA LEU A 67 13.30 -0.47 -12.84
C LEU A 67 14.48 -1.28 -12.29
N ARG A 68 14.33 -1.88 -11.11
CA ARG A 68 15.40 -2.60 -10.40
C ARG A 68 15.88 -3.85 -11.16
N ARG A 69 14.95 -4.59 -11.77
CA ARG A 69 15.27 -5.86 -12.46
C ARG A 69 15.49 -5.71 -13.96
N TYR A 70 14.82 -4.77 -14.61
CA TYR A 70 14.76 -4.68 -16.07
C TYR A 70 15.15 -3.31 -16.63
N GLY A 71 15.40 -2.30 -15.79
CA GLY A 71 15.94 -1.01 -16.21
C GLY A 71 14.96 -0.08 -16.92
N PHE A 72 13.65 -0.32 -16.80
CA PHE A 72 12.61 0.56 -17.38
C PHE A 72 11.40 0.70 -16.44
N VAL A 73 10.53 1.67 -16.70
CA VAL A 73 9.21 1.81 -16.06
C VAL A 73 8.10 1.83 -17.12
N ALA A 74 6.91 1.35 -16.76
CA ALA A 74 5.78 1.36 -17.68
C ALA A 74 4.94 2.64 -17.51
N ARG A 75 4.61 3.32 -18.61
CA ARG A 75 3.89 4.62 -18.58
C ARG A 75 2.51 4.56 -17.90
N ALA A 76 1.84 3.42 -17.98
CA ALA A 76 0.52 3.20 -17.39
C ALA A 76 0.51 1.81 -16.75
N ASN A 77 1.30 1.66 -15.69
CA ASN A 77 1.40 0.40 -14.96
C ASN A 77 0.23 0.24 -13.98
N PRO A 78 -0.70 -0.72 -14.19
CA PRO A 78 -1.80 -0.98 -13.25
C PRO A 78 -1.31 -1.51 -11.89
N HIS A 79 -0.05 -1.98 -11.82
CA HIS A 79 0.60 -2.43 -10.60
C HIS A 79 1.61 -1.40 -10.04
N GLY A 80 1.71 -0.24 -10.68
CA GLY A 80 2.61 0.84 -10.31
C GLY A 80 2.02 1.81 -9.28
N GLY A 81 2.76 2.88 -8.99
CA GLY A 81 2.32 3.96 -8.09
C GLY A 81 2.29 3.63 -6.59
N GLY A 82 2.70 2.42 -6.20
CA GLY A 82 2.93 2.08 -4.80
C GLY A 82 4.21 2.70 -4.25
N ALA A 83 4.20 3.03 -2.97
CA ALA A 83 5.40 3.37 -2.21
C ALA A 83 5.50 2.45 -0.99
N GLU A 84 6.70 1.96 -0.71
CA GLU A 84 6.95 1.17 0.49
C GLU A 84 7.17 2.09 1.69
N VAL A 85 6.47 1.81 2.78
CA VAL A 85 6.63 2.49 4.08
C VAL A 85 6.92 1.43 5.12
N THR A 86 7.97 1.62 5.90
CA THR A 86 8.31 0.66 6.95
C THR A 86 7.28 0.71 8.07
N LEU A 87 7.08 -0.42 8.76
CA LEU A 87 6.19 -0.47 9.94
C LEU A 87 6.58 0.57 10.99
N ARG A 88 7.88 0.82 11.15
CA ARG A 88 8.39 1.84 12.08
C ARG A 88 7.93 3.24 11.69
N GLU A 89 8.05 3.61 10.42
CA GLU A 89 7.58 4.91 9.92
C GLU A 89 6.07 5.04 10.06
N LEU A 90 5.33 3.97 9.76
CA LEU A 90 3.88 3.93 9.94
C LEU A 90 3.48 4.15 11.40
N VAL A 91 4.11 3.46 12.35
CA VAL A 91 3.85 3.62 13.79
C VAL A 91 4.23 5.02 14.27
N ALA A 92 5.37 5.56 13.82
CA ALA A 92 5.79 6.91 14.17
C ALA A 92 4.83 7.97 13.63
N ALA A 93 4.34 7.82 12.40
CA ALA A 93 3.33 8.68 11.80
C ALA A 93 1.99 8.59 12.54
N ALA A 94 1.55 7.38 12.89
CA ALA A 94 0.31 7.16 13.65
C ALA A 94 0.38 7.76 15.06
N ALA A 95 1.51 7.64 15.75
CA ALA A 95 1.74 8.26 17.05
C ALA A 95 1.64 9.80 16.95
N LYS A 96 2.29 10.41 15.95
CA LYS A 96 2.18 11.86 15.68
C LYS A 96 0.75 12.28 15.36
N ALA A 97 0.06 11.54 14.50
CA ALA A 97 -1.33 11.84 14.11
C ALA A 97 -2.29 11.78 15.31
N ARG A 98 -2.06 10.89 16.28
CA ARG A 98 -2.86 10.79 17.51
C ARG A 98 -2.77 12.05 18.39
N PHE A 99 -1.73 12.88 18.23
CA PHE A 99 -1.58 14.17 18.93
C PHE A 99 -2.13 15.36 18.12
N VAL A 100 -2.54 15.18 16.86
CA VAL A 100 -3.14 16.26 16.03
C VAL A 100 -4.66 16.37 16.24
N VAL A 101 -5.26 15.51 17.07
CA VAL A 101 -6.62 15.73 17.58
C VAL A 101 -6.54 16.67 18.78
N GLN A 102 -6.40 17.98 18.55
CA GLN A 102 -6.48 18.97 19.62
C GLN A 102 -7.42 20.12 19.22
N GLY A 103 -8.53 20.24 19.96
CA GLY A 103 -9.23 21.50 20.25
C GLY A 103 -9.93 22.22 19.09
N THR A 104 -11.04 21.69 18.59
CA THR A 104 -12.02 22.50 17.83
C THR A 104 -13.35 22.58 18.56
N TYR A 105 -13.33 23.01 19.82
CA TYR A 105 -14.49 23.62 20.47
C TYR A 105 -13.94 24.60 21.51
N ASP A 106 -13.56 25.79 21.06
CA ASP A 106 -13.58 26.97 21.92
C ASP A 106 -14.75 27.85 21.44
N ASP A 107 -15.67 28.06 22.38
CA ASP A 107 -16.67 29.14 22.55
C ASP A 107 -17.46 29.67 21.35
N ASP A 108 -18.79 29.51 21.39
CA ASP A 108 -19.69 30.66 21.62
C ASP A 108 -21.19 30.26 21.68
N ALA A 109 -21.89 30.91 22.62
CA ALA A 109 -23.35 31.14 22.71
C ALA A 109 -24.27 30.07 23.33
N SER A 110 -24.62 30.25 24.60
CA SER A 110 -25.93 30.85 24.96
C SER A 110 -26.04 31.12 26.46
N GLU A 111 -26.18 32.40 26.81
CA GLU A 111 -26.85 32.85 28.04
C GLU A 111 -28.27 32.27 28.07
N ASP A 112 -28.66 31.58 29.14
CA ASP A 112 -30.04 31.62 29.62
C ASP A 112 -30.05 31.43 31.13
N GLY A 113 -30.76 32.35 31.79
CA GLY A 113 -30.81 32.48 33.23
C GLY A 113 -31.77 31.49 33.85
N SER A 114 -31.42 31.01 35.04
CA SER A 114 -32.42 30.61 36.01
C SER A 114 -31.95 31.04 37.39
N GLU A 115 -32.52 32.13 37.86
CA GLU A 115 -32.54 32.49 39.28
C GLU A 115 -33.33 31.41 40.04
N SER A 116 -32.77 30.87 41.12
CA SER A 116 -33.52 30.14 42.13
C SER A 116 -32.90 30.37 43.51
N GLU A 117 -33.51 31.33 44.20
CA GLU A 117 -33.78 31.45 45.64
C GLU A 117 -32.74 30.96 46.67
N SER A 118 -32.34 31.95 47.47
CA SER A 118 -31.77 31.97 48.82
C SER A 118 -31.84 30.69 49.66
N ASP A 119 -30.67 30.30 50.19
CA ASP A 119 -30.59 29.77 51.55
C ASP A 119 -29.39 30.41 52.27
N ASP A 120 -29.73 31.14 53.33
CA ASP A 120 -28.86 31.99 54.15
C ASP A 120 -28.12 31.10 55.17
N PHE A 121 -26.81 30.89 55.00
CA PHE A 121 -25.98 30.21 55.99
C PHE A 121 -24.67 30.96 56.22
N GLU A 122 -24.66 31.79 57.25
CA GLU A 122 -23.47 32.51 57.73
C GLU A 122 -22.47 31.58 58.43
N PRO A 123 -21.18 31.58 58.05
CA PRO A 123 -20.14 30.75 58.66
C PRO A 123 -19.60 31.38 59.97
N PRO A 124 -19.27 30.61 61.01
CA PRO A 124 -18.57 31.17 62.17
C PRO A 124 -17.12 31.54 61.83
N ALA A 125 -16.76 32.77 62.19
CA ALA A 125 -15.46 33.39 61.93
C ALA A 125 -14.28 32.65 62.59
N LYS A 126 -13.19 32.56 61.82
CA LYS A 126 -11.88 32.04 62.24
C LYS A 126 -11.25 32.97 63.29
N ALA A 127 -10.87 32.42 64.44
CA ALA A 127 -10.16 33.15 65.49
C ALA A 127 -8.73 33.56 65.03
N PRO A 128 -8.21 34.73 65.49
CA PRO A 128 -6.89 35.24 65.10
C PRO A 128 -5.72 34.48 65.77
N PRO A 129 -4.50 34.58 65.22
CA PRO A 129 -3.34 33.81 65.67
C PRO A 129 -2.78 34.35 66.99
N THR A 130 -2.35 33.44 67.88
CA THR A 130 -1.52 33.78 69.03
C THR A 130 -0.10 33.28 68.79
N SER A 131 0.86 34.19 68.71
CA SER A 131 2.29 33.92 68.80
C SER A 131 2.79 34.43 70.15
N ASP A 132 3.37 33.53 70.95
CA ASP A 132 4.69 33.66 71.61
C ASP A 132 5.16 32.27 72.06
#